data_AF-A0A5C0SF97-F1
#
_entry.id   AF-A0A5C0SF97-F1
#
_cell.length_a   1.000
_cell.length_b   1.000
_cell.length_c   1.000
_cell.angle_alpha   90.00
_cell.angle_beta   90.00
_cell.angle_gamma   90.00
#
_symmetry.space_group_name_H-M   'P 1'
#
loop_
_entity.id
_entity.type
_entity.pdbx_description
1 polymer ?
#
loop_
_entity_poly.entity_id
_entity_poly.type
_entity_poly.pdbx_seq_one_letter_code
_entity_poly.pdbx_strand_id
1 'polypeptide(L)' 'MKNILITIGITIIFCIIFTLYAFDILFTMINTNGSILIIGVVFIIFTGFILALIYNMYKRIKEIKEEEKDDFSKY' A
#
# COMPACT_ATOMS: atom_id res chain seq x y z
N MET A 1 7.75 -6.65 -18.43
CA MET A 1 8.39 -7.08 -17.15
C MET A 1 9.09 -5.98 -16.33
N LYS A 2 9.98 -5.14 -16.87
CA LYS A 2 10.73 -4.12 -16.11
C LYS A 2 9.83 -3.13 -15.35
N ASN A 3 8.73 -2.70 -15.99
CA ASN A 3 7.76 -1.76 -15.40
C ASN A 3 6.97 -2.37 -14.22
N ILE A 4 6.72 -3.68 -14.25
CA ILE A 4 6.06 -4.41 -13.16
C ILE A 4 6.96 -4.43 -11.92
N LEU A 5 8.25 -4.74 -12.09
CA LEU A 5 9.22 -4.74 -11.00
C LEU A 5 9.36 -3.36 -10.35
N ILE A 6 9.39 -2.30 -11.16
CA ILE A 6 9.42 -0.91 -10.65
C ILE A 6 8.14 -0.60 -9.85
N THR A 7 6.97 -0.97 -10.37
CA THR A 7 5.68 -0.74 -9.71
C THR A 7 5.60 -1.43 -8.35
N ILE A 8 6.04 -2.70 -8.27
CA ILE A 8 6.11 -3.46 -7.03
C ILE A 8 7.10 -2.80 -6.05
N GLY A 9 8.29 -2.45 -6.53
CA GLY A 9 9.33 -1.81 -5.71
C GLY A 9 8.86 -0.50 -5.07
N ILE A 10 8.23 0.37 -5.86
CA ILE A 10 7.66 1.64 -5.37
C ILE A 10 6.59 1.37 -4.31
N THR A 11 5.67 0.42 -4.57
CA THR A 11 4.60 0.10 -3.62
C THR A 11 5.15 -0.41 -2.29
N ILE A 12 6.18 -1.28 -2.32
CA ILE A 12 6.84 -1.78 -1.11
C ILE A 12 7.44 -0.63 -0.30
N ILE A 13 8.15 0.30 -0.95
CA ILE A 13 8.74 1.47 -0.27
C ILE A 13 7.65 2.30 0.41
N PHE A 14 6.55 2.59 -0.29
CA PHE A 14 5.44 3.34 0.30
C PHE A 14 4.78 2.57 1.46
N CYS A 15 4.58 1.26 1.34
CA CYS A 15 4.05 0.44 2.43
C CYS A 15 4.96 0.50 3.67
N ILE A 16 6.28 0.44 3.50
CA ILE A 16 7.23 0.55 4.61
C ILE A 16 7.12 1.92 5.28
N ILE A 17 7.16 3.01 4.51
CA ILE A 17 7.04 4.38 5.03
C ILE A 17 5.72 4.54 5.80
N PHE A 18 4.62 4.07 5.21
CA PHE A 18 3.30 4.18 5.82
C PHE A 18 3.19 3.35 7.11
N THR A 19 3.79 2.17 7.13
CA THR A 19 3.81 1.30 8.32
C THR A 19 4.63 1.91 9.45
N LEU A 20 5.79 2.50 9.14
CA LEU A 20 6.62 3.21 10.12
C LEU A 20 5.88 4.41 10.71
N TYR A 21 5.18 5.18 9.86
CA TYR A 21 4.38 6.31 10.30
C TYR A 21 3.19 5.89 11.17
N ALA A 22 2.48 4.84 10.77
CA ALA A 22 1.39 4.25 11.55
C ALA A 22 1.88 3.75 12.92
N PHE A 23 3.05 3.11 12.95
CA PHE A 23 3.68 2.62 14.17
C PHE A 23 3.99 3.77 15.14
N ASP A 24 4.63 4.84 14.67
CA ASP A 24 4.98 5.99 15.51
C ASP A 24 3.74 6.65 16.15
N ILE A 25 2.67 6.82 15.36
CA ILE A 25 1.40 7.35 15.86
C ILE A 25 0.79 6.42 16.91
N LEU A 26 0.65 5.14 16.60
CA LEU A 26 0.02 4.18 17.52
C LEU A 26 0.84 4.03 18.81
N PHE A 27 2.17 3.99 18.69
CA PHE A 27 3.09 3.94 19.82
C PHE A 27 2.94 5.18 20.71
N THR A 28 2.90 6.38 20.11
CA THR A 28 2.68 7.62 20.85
C THR A 28 1.34 7.59 21.59
N MET A 29 0.26 7.20 20.91
CA MET A 29 -1.08 7.13 21.53
C MET A 29 -1.13 6.15 22.71
N ILE A 30 -0.46 5.01 22.61
CA ILE A 30 -0.38 4.04 23.72
C ILE A 30 0.38 4.65 24.91
N ASN A 31 1.53 5.28 24.66
CA ASN A 31 2.36 5.85 25.73
C ASN A 31 1.75 7.08 26.41
N THR A 32 0.88 7.82 25.72
CA THR A 32 0.17 8.98 26.29
C THR A 32 -1.19 8.62 26.87
N ASN A 33 -1.49 7.34 27.12
CA ASN A 33 -2.79 6.85 27.60
C ASN A 33 -3.97 7.31 26.71
N GLY A 34 -3.77 7.27 25.39
CA GLY A 34 -4.81 7.58 24.41
C GLY A 34 -6.01 6.65 24.55
N SER A 35 -7.19 7.16 24.20
CA SER A 35 -8.43 6.37 24.25
C SER A 35 -8.33 5.14 23.33
N ILE A 36 -8.60 3.95 23.90
CA ILE A 36 -8.56 2.68 23.18
C ILE A 36 -9.49 2.67 21.95
N LEU A 37 -10.62 3.38 22.04
CA LEU A 37 -11.57 3.51 20.93
C LEU A 37 -10.95 4.30 19.77
N ILE A 38 -10.22 5.38 20.07
CA ILE A 38 -9.56 6.20 19.05
C ILE A 38 -8.39 5.42 18.43
N ILE A 39 -7.60 4.70 19.24
CA ILE A 39 -6.52 3.83 18.76
C ILE A 39 -7.08 2.79 17.78
N GLY A 40 -8.22 2.16 18.10
CA GLY A 40 -8.88 1.20 17.22
C GLY A 40 -9.32 1.82 15.88
N VAL A 41 -9.91 3.01 15.89
CA VAL A 41 -10.29 3.74 14.67
C VAL A 41 -9.06 4.06 13.81
N VAL A 42 -8.00 4.58 14.43
CA VAL A 42 -6.75 4.91 13.75
C VAL A 42 -6.12 3.67 13.11
N PHE A 43 -6.10 2.54 13.82
CA PHE A 43 -5.61 1.27 13.30
C PHE A 43 -6.40 0.78 12.07
N ILE A 44 -7.73 0.87 12.11
CA ILE A 44 -8.59 0.51 10.97
C ILE A 44 -8.28 1.39 9.76
N ILE A 45 -8.12 2.70 9.97
CA ILE A 45 -7.77 3.66 8.90
C ILE A 45 -6.43 3.29 8.25
N PHE A 46 -5.39 3.06 9.05
CA PHE A 46 -4.07 2.68 8.54
C PHE A 46 -4.10 1.36 7.77
N THR A 47 -4.83 0.38 8.28
CA THR A 47 -5.03 -0.91 7.60
C THR A 47 -5.73 -0.72 6.26
N GLY A 48 -6.77 0.14 6.21
CA GLY A 48 -7.48 0.49 4.99
C GLY A 48 -6.57 1.11 3.92
N PHE A 49 -5.66 2.00 4.31
CA PHE A 49 -4.68 2.59 3.39
C PHE A 49 -3.69 1.57 2.84
N ILE A 50 -3.20 0.63 3.65
CA ILE A 50 -2.32 -0.45 3.19
C ILE A 50 -3.04 -1.31 2.15
N LEU A 51 -4.30 -1.68 2.41
CA LEU A 51 -5.11 -2.44 1.46
C LEU A 51 -5.34 -1.67 0.16
N ALA A 52 -5.59 -0.36 0.24
CA ALA A 52 -5.75 0.48 -0.94
C ALA A 52 -4.46 0.55 -1.79
N LEU A 53 -3.28 0.64 -1.16
CA LEU A 53 -1.99 0.61 -1.85
C LEU A 53 -1.78 -0.73 -2.58
N ILE A 54 -2.06 -1.84 -1.91
CA ILE A 54 -1.95 -3.19 -2.50
C ILE A 54 -2.92 -3.34 -3.68
N TYR A 55 -4.16 -2.89 -3.52
CA TYR A 55 -5.17 -2.94 -4.59
C TYR A 55 -4.74 -2.12 -5.81
N ASN A 56 -4.24 -0.90 -5.59
CA ASN A 56 -3.75 -0.04 -6.68
C ASN A 56 -2.55 -0.67 -7.40
N MET A 57 -1.61 -1.28 -6.66
CA MET A 57 -0.51 -2.02 -7.24
C MET A 57 -1.01 -3.18 -8.11
N TYR A 58 -1.95 -3.98 -7.59
CA TYR A 58 -2.53 -5.10 -8.34
C TYR A 58 -3.19 -4.63 -9.64
N LYS A 59 -4.02 -3.58 -9.56
CA LYS A 59 -4.69 -2.98 -10.72
C LYS A 59 -3.67 -2.50 -11.75
N ARG A 60 -2.62 -1.80 -11.30
CA ARG A 60 -1.57 -1.28 -12.19
C ARG A 60 -0.78 -2.41 -12.87
N ILE A 61 -0.47 -3.48 -12.15
CA ILE A 61 0.19 -4.66 -12.72
C ILE A 61 -0.70 -5.31 -13.78
N LYS A 62 -2.02 -5.38 -13.55
CA LYS A 62 -2.98 -5.91 -14.53
C LYS A 62 -2.98 -5.07 -15.80
N GLU A 63 -3.05 -3.73 -15.68
CA GLU A 63 -2.99 -2.79 -16.81
C GLU A 63 -1.72 -3.01 -17.65
N ILE A 64 -0.55 -3.07 -17.01
CA ILE A 64 0.74 -3.29 -17.71
C ILE A 64 0.76 -4.64 -18.44
N LYS A 65 0.18 -5.70 -17.85
CA LYS A 65 0.12 -7.02 -18.49
C LYS A 65 -0.83 -7.05 -19.68
N GLU A 66 -1.92 -6.28 -19.65
CA GLU A 66 -2.86 -6.17 -20.78
C GLU A 66 -2.21 -5.41 -21.95
N GLU A 67 -1.49 -4.31 -21.68
CA GLU A 67 -0.72 -3.57 -22.69
C GLU A 67 0.35 -4.46 -23.35
N GLU A 68 1.17 -5.19 -22.54
CA GLU A 68 2.20 -6.10 -23.08
C GLU A 68 1.60 -7.24 -23.92
N LYS A 69 0.34 -7.62 -23.68
CA LYS A 69 -0.34 -8.70 -24.43
C LYS A 69 -0.94 -8.20 -25.75
N ASP A 70 -1.51 -6.99 -25.76
CA ASP A 70 -2.14 -6.42 -26.96
C ASP A 70 -1.09 -6.12 -28.03
N ASP A 71 0.08 -5.58 -27.63
CA ASP A 71 1.23 -5.37 -28.51
C ASP A 71 1.78 -6.68 -29.09
N PHE A 72 1.77 -7.78 -28.33
CA PHE A 72 2.21 -9.09 -28.82
C PHE A 72 1.22 -9.73 -29.81
N SER A 73 -0.07 -9.41 -29.75
CA SER A 73 -1.08 -9.96 -30.68
C SER A 73 -1.07 -9.32 -32.06
N LYS A 74 -0.37 -8.18 -32.18
CA LYS A 74 -0.27 -7.36 -33.40
C LYS A 74 0.83 -7.83 -34.37
N TYR A 75 1.64 -8.80 -33.94
CA TYR A 75 2.72 -9.45 -34.70
C TYR A 75 2.49 -10.95 -34.80
#